data_AF-A0A518IN31-F1
#
_entry.id   AF-A0A518IN31-F1
#
_cell.length_a   1.000
_cell.length_b   1.000
_cell.length_c   1.000
_cell.angle_alpha   90.00
_cell.angle_beta   90.00
_cell.angle_gamma   90.00
#
_symmetry.space_group_name_H-M   'P 1'
#
loop_
_entity.id
_entity.type
_entity.pdbx_description
1 polymer ?
#
loop_
_entity_poly.entity_id
_entity_poly.type
_entity_poly.pdbx_seq_one_letter_code
_entity_poly.pdbx_strand_id
1 'polypeptide(L)'
;MALGISPLVDFAFKKIFGSPENVRALIGLLNAVLDRASPIIAVEILNPFNYQEFADAKQIVLDVRARDDQGRSLNVEMQVSRVGGLLQRLNYYACSLYVDQMQRGGNYWTLRPAISICFLNDQLFRDTQQPHHWFEQVDMTSGRRLTGGIEVHTIELPKYNLLATKISQASRIEQWVYFLLKADQHETAELRQMFPALEFQAAIDAIDRIAAKTEDRVMYDEREKAIRDQQWLMEGTRMEARQEGLQQGMQQGLQEGMQQGLQEGLQKGRQAGVLAGQIQLLQRLLQQPEQPLEELLQLPTEKLTAQHADLQSQARLRNT
;
A
#
# COMPACT_ATOMS: atom_id res chain seq x y z
N MET A 1 -10.89 -30.40 15.50
CA MET A 1 -11.55 -29.29 14.77
C MET A 1 -10.57 -28.13 14.74
N ALA A 2 -10.50 -27.38 13.62
CA ALA A 2 -9.63 -26.22 13.53
C ALA A 2 -9.98 -25.16 14.60
N LEU A 3 -8.97 -24.42 15.07
CA LEU A 3 -9.13 -23.43 16.13
C LEU A 3 -10.05 -22.27 15.75
N GLY A 4 -10.05 -21.86 14.47
CA GLY A 4 -10.91 -20.78 13.98
C GLY A 4 -10.66 -19.44 14.67
N ILE A 5 -9.42 -19.19 15.09
CA ILE A 5 -8.94 -17.94 15.67
C ILE A 5 -7.75 -17.48 14.84
N SER A 6 -7.93 -16.39 14.10
CA SER A 6 -6.88 -15.80 13.26
C SER A 6 -6.00 -14.88 14.10
N PRO A 7 -4.67 -15.12 14.16
CA PRO A 7 -3.74 -14.19 14.81
C PRO A 7 -3.63 -12.82 14.14
N LEU A 8 -4.21 -12.63 12.94
CA LEU A 8 -4.27 -11.34 12.26
C LEU A 8 -5.31 -10.40 12.87
N VAL A 9 -6.29 -10.94 13.60
CA VAL A 9 -7.25 -10.13 14.35
C VAL A 9 -6.51 -9.47 15.51
N ASP A 10 -6.63 -8.16 15.61
CA ASP A 10 -5.92 -7.33 16.58
C ASP A 10 -6.02 -7.83 18.03
N PHE A 11 -7.21 -8.26 18.45
CA PHE A 11 -7.45 -8.84 19.76
C PHE A 11 -6.60 -10.10 19.99
N ALA A 12 -6.63 -11.04 19.04
CA ALA A 12 -5.84 -12.25 19.13
C ALA A 12 -4.34 -11.91 19.14
N PHE A 13 -3.88 -11.02 18.25
CA PHE A 13 -2.49 -10.58 18.21
C PHE A 13 -2.05 -9.98 19.55
N LYS A 14 -2.80 -9.01 20.09
CA LYS A 14 -2.51 -8.33 21.34
C LYS A 14 -2.62 -9.27 22.55
N LYS A 15 -3.52 -10.25 22.52
CA LYS A 15 -3.60 -11.29 23.56
C LYS A 15 -2.41 -12.25 23.52
N ILE A 16 -1.97 -12.65 22.33
CA ILE A 16 -0.80 -13.52 22.17
C ILE A 16 0.47 -12.80 22.60
N PHE A 17 0.71 -11.58 22.13
CA PHE A 17 2.00 -10.91 22.27
C PHE A 17 2.04 -9.82 23.35
N GLY A 18 0.89 -9.34 23.83
CA GLY A 18 0.75 -8.28 24.82
C GLY A 18 0.36 -8.75 26.23
N SER A 19 0.20 -10.06 26.44
CA SER A 19 -0.04 -10.67 27.76
C SER A 19 1.29 -10.96 28.48
N PRO A 20 1.51 -10.48 29.72
CA PRO A 20 2.72 -10.76 30.50
C PRO A 20 3.00 -12.26 30.69
N GLU A 21 1.96 -13.07 30.85
CA GLU A 21 2.05 -14.53 30.95
C GLU A 21 2.53 -15.20 29.65
N ASN A 22 2.51 -14.49 28.52
CA ASN A 22 2.89 -14.99 27.21
C ASN A 22 4.11 -14.31 26.59
N VAL A 23 4.93 -13.61 27.38
CA VAL A 23 6.15 -12.90 26.95
C VAL A 23 7.09 -13.76 26.10
N ARG A 24 7.13 -15.08 26.32
CA ARG A 24 7.96 -15.99 25.53
C ARG A 24 7.60 -15.98 24.03
N ALA A 25 6.30 -15.87 23.69
CA ALA A 25 5.87 -15.75 22.31
C ALA A 25 6.40 -14.46 21.68
N LEU A 26 6.30 -13.33 22.40
CA LEU A 26 6.82 -12.05 21.95
C LEU A 26 8.33 -12.08 21.74
N ILE A 27 9.10 -12.65 22.67
CA ILE A 27 10.56 -12.82 22.52
C ILE A 27 10.90 -13.62 21.26
N GLY A 28 10.20 -14.73 21.03
CA GLY A 28 10.39 -15.56 19.84
C GLY A 28 10.10 -14.80 18.54
N LEU A 29 9.02 -14.03 18.50
CA LEU A 29 8.65 -13.21 17.35
C LEU A 29 9.69 -12.11 17.09
N LEU A 30 10.10 -11.37 18.13
CA LEU A 30 11.07 -10.29 18.03
C LEU A 30 12.44 -10.78 17.56
N ASN A 31 12.92 -11.90 18.09
CA ASN A 31 14.17 -12.50 17.66
C ASN A 31 14.13 -12.96 16.20
N ALA A 32 12.98 -13.46 15.74
CA ALA A 32 12.80 -13.83 14.34
C ALA A 32 12.80 -12.62 13.39
N VAL A 33 12.23 -11.49 13.82
CA VAL A 33 12.20 -10.25 13.00
C VAL A 33 13.53 -9.54 13.00
N LEU A 34 14.17 -9.40 14.16
CA LEU A 34 15.36 -8.56 14.30
C LEU A 34 16.65 -9.27 13.92
N ASP A 35 16.66 -10.61 13.98
CA ASP A 35 17.79 -11.48 13.60
C ASP A 35 19.16 -10.96 14.07
N ARG A 36 19.25 -10.61 15.35
CA ARG A 36 20.43 -9.97 15.93
C ARG A 36 21.42 -11.01 16.44
N ALA A 37 22.70 -10.68 16.34
CA ALA A 37 23.79 -11.50 16.88
C ALA A 37 23.64 -11.78 18.40
N SER A 38 23.12 -10.80 19.16
CA SER A 38 22.70 -10.99 20.55
C SER A 38 21.17 -11.09 20.59
N PRO A 39 20.61 -12.28 20.83
CA PRO A 39 19.16 -12.45 20.93
C PRO A 39 18.62 -11.78 22.18
N ILE A 40 17.36 -11.36 22.11
CA ILE A 40 16.56 -10.89 23.24
C ILE A 40 16.28 -12.09 24.15
N ILE A 41 16.52 -11.91 25.44
CA ILE A 41 16.29 -12.95 26.47
C ILE A 41 15.21 -12.57 27.46
N ALA A 42 14.88 -11.29 27.60
CA ALA A 42 13.77 -10.82 28.43
C ALA A 42 13.11 -9.59 27.81
N VAL A 43 11.81 -9.45 28.06
CA VAL A 43 11.00 -8.32 27.62
C VAL A 43 10.01 -7.95 28.71
N GLU A 44 9.93 -6.66 29.00
CA GLU A 44 8.88 -6.02 29.79
C GLU A 44 7.80 -5.47 28.85
N ILE A 45 6.54 -5.84 29.07
CA ILE A 45 5.41 -5.28 28.32
C ILE A 45 4.95 -4.00 29.01
N LEU A 46 5.00 -2.89 28.29
CA LEU A 46 4.74 -1.54 28.83
C LEU A 46 3.25 -1.16 28.78
N ASN A 47 2.49 -1.78 27.89
CA ASN A 47 1.02 -1.66 27.80
C ASN A 47 0.36 -3.05 27.83
N PRO A 48 0.30 -3.71 29.01
CA PRO A 48 -0.30 -5.03 29.16
C PRO A 48 -1.72 -5.08 28.58
N PHE A 49 -2.10 -6.24 28.06
CA PHE A 49 -3.46 -6.48 27.54
C PHE A 49 -4.54 -6.04 28.55
N ASN A 50 -5.50 -5.24 28.08
CA ASN A 50 -6.63 -4.77 28.88
C ASN A 50 -7.93 -4.87 28.09
N TYR A 51 -8.93 -5.57 28.64
CA TYR A 51 -10.25 -5.72 28.01
C TYR A 51 -10.99 -4.39 27.80
N GLN A 52 -10.80 -3.39 28.66
CA GLN A 52 -11.49 -2.09 28.53
C GLN A 52 -11.05 -1.34 27.26
N GLU A 53 -9.81 -1.53 26.83
CA GLU A 53 -9.32 -0.96 25.57
C GLU A 53 -10.15 -1.48 24.38
N PHE A 54 -10.66 -2.71 24.45
CA PHE A 54 -11.48 -3.32 23.41
C PHE A 54 -12.96 -2.94 23.46
N ALA A 55 -13.49 -2.67 24.64
CA ALA A 55 -14.89 -2.31 24.83
C ALA A 55 -15.19 -0.86 24.45
N ASP A 56 -14.27 0.08 24.72
CA ASP A 56 -14.57 1.52 24.68
C ASP A 56 -14.25 2.20 23.34
N ALA A 57 -13.46 1.60 22.45
CA ALA A 57 -12.82 2.39 21.39
C ALA A 57 -13.32 2.14 19.95
N LYS A 58 -13.73 3.25 19.32
CA LYS A 58 -13.88 3.40 17.87
C LYS A 58 -12.54 3.35 17.11
N GLN A 59 -11.41 3.57 17.79
CA GLN A 59 -10.04 3.46 17.25
C GLN A 59 -9.08 3.07 18.38
N ILE A 60 -8.80 1.78 18.53
CA ILE A 60 -7.88 1.28 19.55
C ILE A 60 -6.46 1.31 18.98
N VAL A 61 -5.51 1.81 19.77
CA VAL A 61 -4.08 1.63 19.52
C VAL A 61 -3.72 0.22 20.00
N LEU A 62 -3.77 -0.76 19.08
CA LEU A 62 -3.65 -2.20 19.37
C LEU A 62 -2.20 -2.69 19.35
N ASP A 63 -1.26 -1.77 19.48
CA ASP A 63 0.17 -2.07 19.41
C ASP A 63 0.68 -2.73 20.69
N VAL A 64 1.68 -3.60 20.58
CA VAL A 64 2.42 -4.16 21.72
C VAL A 64 3.65 -3.31 21.93
N ARG A 65 3.65 -2.52 23.00
CA ARG A 65 4.81 -1.76 23.45
C ARG A 65 5.59 -2.55 24.47
N ALA A 66 6.89 -2.62 24.25
CA ALA A 66 7.74 -3.44 25.09
C ALA A 66 9.13 -2.82 25.24
N ARG A 67 9.85 -3.24 26.27
CA ARG A 67 11.26 -2.94 26.48
C ARG A 67 12.02 -4.24 26.68
N ASP A 68 13.13 -4.41 25.98
CA ASP A 68 13.94 -5.63 26.13
C ASP A 68 15.06 -5.52 27.18
N ASP A 69 15.79 -6.62 27.37
CA ASP A 69 16.90 -6.73 28.32
C ASP A 69 18.09 -5.79 28.03
N GLN A 70 18.16 -5.22 26.83
CA GLN A 70 19.17 -4.22 26.45
C GLN A 70 18.64 -2.78 26.56
N GLY A 71 17.40 -2.61 27.02
CA GLY A 71 16.73 -1.33 27.19
C GLY A 71 16.20 -0.71 25.90
N ARG A 72 16.14 -1.47 24.79
CA ARG A 72 15.56 -0.98 23.53
C ARG A 72 14.04 -0.88 23.69
N SER A 73 13.44 0.17 23.16
CA SER A 73 11.99 0.35 23.13
C SER A 73 11.43 -0.22 21.83
N LEU A 74 10.42 -1.07 21.91
CA LEU A 74 9.80 -1.72 20.76
C LEU A 74 8.30 -1.40 20.69
N ASN A 75 7.82 -1.15 19.49
CA ASN A 75 6.39 -1.13 19.17
C ASN A 75 6.09 -2.18 18.11
N VAL A 76 5.25 -3.15 18.40
CA VAL A 76 4.88 -4.21 17.45
C VAL A 76 3.41 -4.09 17.10
N GLU A 77 3.12 -3.96 15.81
CA GLU A 77 1.78 -3.71 15.31
C GLU A 77 1.39 -4.72 14.22
N MET A 78 0.12 -5.14 14.24
CA MET A 78 -0.53 -5.92 13.18
C MET A 78 -1.53 -5.04 12.44
N GLN A 79 -1.45 -5.03 11.10
CA GLN A 79 -2.34 -4.26 10.23
C GLN A 79 -2.91 -5.17 9.14
N VAL A 80 -4.24 -5.20 9.03
CA VAL A 80 -4.93 -6.01 8.01
C VAL A 80 -4.98 -5.30 6.65
N SER A 81 -4.99 -3.96 6.63
CA SER A 81 -5.05 -3.18 5.39
C SER A 81 -4.06 -2.03 5.41
N ARG A 82 -3.57 -1.65 4.22
CA ARG A 82 -2.79 -0.43 4.09
C ARG A 82 -3.69 0.80 4.26
N VAL A 83 -3.26 1.73 5.11
CA VAL A 83 -3.87 3.06 5.24
C VAL A 83 -2.88 4.09 4.69
N GLY A 84 -3.38 5.15 4.05
CA GLY A 84 -2.52 6.26 3.62
C GLY A 84 -1.71 6.81 4.79
N GLY A 85 -0.40 7.00 4.59
CA GLY A 85 0.49 7.50 5.65
C GLY A 85 1.08 6.44 6.59
N LEU A 86 0.94 5.14 6.31
CA LEU A 86 1.44 4.06 7.17
C LEU A 86 2.92 4.23 7.56
N LEU A 87 3.81 4.49 6.59
CA LEU A 87 5.25 4.67 6.87
C LEU A 87 5.52 5.87 7.78
N GLN A 88 4.81 6.98 7.56
CA GLN A 88 4.90 8.17 8.40
C GLN A 88 4.43 7.87 9.83
N ARG A 89 3.36 7.07 9.99
CA ARG A 89 2.87 6.64 11.30
C ARG A 89 3.87 5.76 12.03
N LEU A 90 4.46 4.77 11.35
CA LEU A 90 5.48 3.89 11.94
C LEU A 90 6.71 4.69 12.39
N ASN A 91 7.15 5.64 11.56
CA ASN A 91 8.24 6.54 11.92
C ASN A 91 7.88 7.44 13.10
N TYR A 92 6.66 7.99 13.12
CA TYR A 92 6.16 8.79 14.23
C TYR A 92 6.15 8.00 15.55
N TYR A 93 5.68 6.75 15.54
CA TYR A 93 5.69 5.88 16.72
C TYR A 93 7.09 5.55 17.20
N ALA A 94 8.02 5.22 16.30
CA ALA A 94 9.41 4.98 16.69
C ALA A 94 10.06 6.24 17.30
N CYS A 95 9.83 7.42 16.71
CA CYS A 95 10.29 8.69 17.28
C CYS A 95 9.67 8.96 18.66
N SER A 96 8.38 8.68 18.83
CA SER A 96 7.68 8.88 20.10
C SER A 96 8.27 7.98 21.19
N LEU A 97 8.49 6.69 20.88
CA LEU A 97 9.19 5.76 21.77
C LEU A 97 10.61 6.22 22.14
N TYR A 98 11.31 6.91 21.23
CA TYR A 98 12.64 7.42 21.50
C TYR A 98 12.60 8.62 22.46
N VAL A 99 11.65 9.54 22.25
CA VAL A 99 11.43 10.70 23.12
C VAL A 99 10.99 10.26 24.51
N ASP A 100 10.10 9.28 24.61
CA ASP A 100 9.53 8.79 25.88
C ASP A 100 10.57 8.17 26.83
N GLN A 101 11.76 7.81 26.33
CA GLN A 101 12.87 7.34 27.17
C GLN A 101 13.47 8.47 28.03
N MET A 102 13.31 9.73 27.63
CA MET A 102 13.99 10.86 28.25
C MET A 102 13.11 11.57 29.27
N GLN A 103 13.58 11.63 30.51
CA GLN A 103 12.99 12.48 31.55
C GLN A 103 13.63 13.88 31.54
N ARG A 104 12.96 14.86 32.16
CA ARG A 104 13.46 16.23 32.27
C ARG A 104 14.82 16.24 33.00
N GLY A 105 15.86 16.75 32.33
CA GLY A 105 17.24 16.75 32.86
C GLY A 105 18.03 15.46 32.62
N GLY A 106 17.47 14.50 31.88
CA GLY A 106 18.15 13.26 31.49
C GLY A 106 19.29 13.47 30.49
N ASN A 107 20.14 12.46 30.36
CA ASN A 107 21.35 12.52 29.54
C ASN A 107 21.17 11.76 28.21
N TYR A 108 21.41 12.42 27.07
CA TYR A 108 21.26 11.82 25.74
C TYR A 108 22.08 10.54 25.51
N TRP A 109 23.22 10.38 26.19
CA TRP A 109 24.05 9.17 26.07
C TRP A 109 23.38 7.89 26.59
N THR A 110 22.28 8.00 27.35
CA THR A 110 21.55 6.83 27.87
C THR A 110 20.46 6.34 26.91
N LEU A 111 20.19 7.06 25.81
CA LEU A 111 19.16 6.69 24.85
C LEU A 111 19.50 5.37 24.17
N ARG A 112 18.49 4.52 24.03
CA ARG A 112 18.55 3.22 23.38
C ARG A 112 17.72 3.22 22.11
N PRO A 113 17.99 2.29 21.16
CA PRO A 113 17.18 2.14 19.97
C PRO A 113 15.68 2.14 20.23
N ALA A 114 14.94 2.82 19.36
CA ALA A 114 13.48 2.75 19.32
C ALA A 114 13.05 2.11 18.00
N ILE A 115 12.32 1.00 18.10
CA ILE A 115 12.07 0.09 16.99
C ILE A 115 10.56 -0.03 16.78
N SER A 116 10.06 0.40 15.62
CA SER A 116 8.67 0.15 15.22
C SER A 116 8.62 -1.00 14.22
N ILE A 117 7.83 -2.03 14.51
CA ILE A 117 7.68 -3.24 13.70
C ILE A 117 6.22 -3.33 13.28
N CYS A 118 5.97 -3.42 11.98
CA CYS A 118 4.63 -3.58 11.40
C CYS A 118 4.54 -4.88 10.61
N PHE A 119 3.66 -5.77 11.04
CA PHE A 119 3.18 -6.87 10.21
C PHE A 119 1.97 -6.38 9.41
N LEU A 120 2.01 -6.55 8.09
CA LEU A 120 1.01 -6.02 7.18
C LEU A 120 0.45 -7.14 6.30
N ASN A 121 -0.86 -7.38 6.38
CA ASN A 121 -1.57 -8.31 5.50
C ASN A 121 -1.99 -7.67 4.16
N ASP A 122 -1.09 -6.89 3.55
CA ASP A 122 -1.27 -6.20 2.27
C ASP A 122 0.12 -5.95 1.67
N GLN A 123 0.17 -5.48 0.42
CA GLN A 123 1.39 -5.11 -0.26
C GLN A 123 1.60 -3.59 -0.27
N LEU A 124 2.60 -3.14 0.49
CA LEU A 124 3.04 -1.75 0.58
C LEU A 124 3.99 -1.39 -0.56
N PHE A 125 5.00 -2.23 -0.83
CA PHE A 125 6.02 -2.00 -1.86
C PHE A 125 5.83 -2.99 -3.02
N ARG A 126 5.06 -2.59 -4.03
CA ARG A 126 4.69 -3.46 -5.17
C ARG A 126 5.78 -3.60 -6.22
N ASP A 127 6.76 -2.72 -6.17
CA ASP A 127 7.94 -2.68 -7.03
C ASP A 127 9.02 -3.71 -6.62
N THR A 128 8.85 -4.41 -5.49
CA THR A 128 9.81 -5.38 -4.98
C THR A 128 9.13 -6.63 -4.42
N GLN A 129 9.80 -7.79 -4.55
CA GLN A 129 9.39 -9.06 -3.94
C GLN A 129 9.97 -9.25 -2.54
N GLN A 130 10.86 -8.36 -2.08
CA GLN A 130 11.37 -8.39 -0.72
C GLN A 130 10.19 -8.27 0.26
N PRO A 131 10.06 -9.21 1.23
CA PRO A 131 8.91 -9.23 2.14
C PRO A 131 9.16 -8.50 3.46
N HIS A 132 10.43 -8.35 3.86
CA HIS A 132 10.84 -7.68 5.08
C HIS A 132 11.76 -6.52 4.73
N HIS A 133 11.34 -5.30 5.07
CA HIS A 133 12.15 -4.10 4.92
C HIS A 133 12.56 -3.58 6.30
N TRP A 134 13.82 -3.15 6.39
CA TRP A 134 14.41 -2.51 7.55
C TRP A 134 14.92 -1.13 7.14
N PHE A 135 14.41 -0.09 7.79
CA PHE A 135 14.77 1.29 7.57
C PHE A 135 15.49 1.86 8.79
N GLU A 136 16.60 2.55 8.53
CA GLU A 136 17.41 3.26 9.54
C GLU A 136 17.99 4.54 8.92
N GLN A 137 18.55 5.41 9.76
CA GLN A 137 19.23 6.62 9.30
C GLN A 137 20.63 6.32 8.77
N VAL A 138 20.91 6.76 7.55
CA VAL A 138 22.19 6.54 6.86
C VAL A 138 22.72 7.84 6.26
N ASP A 139 24.04 8.02 6.32
CA ASP A 139 24.74 9.01 5.51
C ASP A 139 24.75 8.53 4.05
N MET A 140 24.09 9.28 3.17
CA MET A 140 23.96 8.93 1.76
C MET A 140 25.29 8.92 0.99
N THR A 141 26.31 9.63 1.46
CA THR A 141 27.61 9.70 0.78
C THR A 141 28.55 8.60 1.27
N SER A 142 28.68 8.45 2.59
CA SER A 142 29.64 7.49 3.16
C SER A 142 29.06 6.10 3.44
N GLY A 143 27.73 5.97 3.45
CA GLY A 143 27.03 4.75 3.85
C GLY A 143 27.09 4.47 5.36
N ARG A 144 27.60 5.40 6.17
CA ARG A 144 27.63 5.24 7.64
C ARG A 144 26.21 5.21 8.18
N ARG A 145 25.96 4.28 9.09
CA ARG A 145 24.68 4.11 9.77
C ARG A 145 24.71 4.82 11.11
N LEU A 146 23.65 5.53 11.44
CA LEU A 146 23.47 6.09 12.78
C LEU A 146 22.95 4.98 13.69
N THR A 147 23.88 4.26 14.32
CA THR A 147 23.56 3.17 15.25
C THR A 147 22.92 3.71 16.53
N GLY A 148 22.00 2.98 17.14
CA GLY A 148 21.40 3.38 18.42
C GLY A 148 20.21 4.34 18.30
N GLY A 149 19.71 4.57 17.08
CA GLY A 149 18.64 5.52 16.79
C GLY A 149 17.28 4.87 16.53
N ILE A 150 16.61 5.38 15.50
CA ILE A 150 15.27 4.96 15.08
C ILE A 150 15.37 3.83 14.06
N GLU A 151 14.61 2.77 14.27
CA GLU A 151 14.46 1.65 13.33
C GLU A 151 12.99 1.44 13.00
N VAL A 152 12.70 1.21 11.72
CA VAL A 152 11.35 0.83 11.26
C VAL A 152 11.44 -0.46 10.45
N HIS A 153 10.64 -1.45 10.81
CA HIS A 153 10.52 -2.71 10.09
C HIS A 153 9.10 -2.88 9.54
N THR A 154 8.99 -3.29 8.28
CA THR A 154 7.72 -3.71 7.67
C THR A 154 7.84 -5.13 7.17
N ILE A 155 6.89 -5.98 7.56
CA ILE A 155 6.80 -7.39 7.16
C ILE A 155 5.49 -7.56 6.39
N GLU A 156 5.58 -7.66 5.06
CA GLU A 156 4.44 -7.83 4.16
C GLU A 156 4.09 -9.32 4.07
N LEU A 157 3.13 -9.74 4.89
CA LEU A 157 2.73 -11.15 5.03
C LEU A 157 2.37 -11.82 3.70
N PRO A 158 1.65 -11.19 2.74
CA PRO A 158 1.26 -11.84 1.48
C PRO A 158 2.44 -12.20 0.56
N LYS A 159 3.64 -11.67 0.81
CA LYS A 159 4.84 -12.00 0.04
C LYS A 159 5.52 -13.29 0.53
N TYR A 160 5.09 -13.85 1.66
CA TYR A 160 5.53 -15.17 2.13
C TYR A 160 4.61 -16.26 1.58
N ASN A 161 5.20 -17.30 0.98
CA ASN A 161 4.48 -18.39 0.33
C ASN A 161 4.92 -19.78 0.84
N LEU A 162 5.30 -19.86 2.11
CA LEU A 162 5.76 -21.10 2.73
C LEU A 162 4.68 -22.18 2.70
N LEU A 163 5.04 -23.37 2.20
CA LEU A 163 4.18 -24.56 2.23
C LEU A 163 4.32 -25.28 3.59
N ALA A 164 3.22 -25.85 4.09
CA ALA A 164 3.18 -26.57 5.36
C ALA A 164 4.27 -27.64 5.49
N THR A 165 4.53 -28.36 4.39
CA THR A 165 5.54 -29.44 4.32
C THR A 165 6.98 -28.96 4.49
N LYS A 166 7.24 -27.65 4.35
CA LYS A 166 8.58 -27.05 4.43
C LYS A 166 8.84 -26.29 5.74
N ILE A 167 7.87 -26.25 6.67
CA ILE A 167 7.96 -25.48 7.92
C ILE A 167 9.22 -25.81 8.72
N SER A 168 9.57 -27.09 8.84
CA SER A 168 10.73 -27.53 9.64
C SER A 168 12.09 -27.04 9.11
N GLN A 169 12.15 -26.66 7.84
CA GLN A 169 13.37 -26.16 7.18
C GLN A 169 13.33 -24.64 6.97
N ALA A 170 12.19 -24.01 7.26
CA ALA A 170 12.00 -22.58 7.06
C ALA A 170 12.71 -21.76 8.13
N SER A 171 13.05 -20.52 7.79
CA SER A 171 13.55 -19.54 8.75
C SER A 171 12.51 -19.27 9.84
N ARG A 172 12.96 -18.74 11.00
CA ARG A 172 12.04 -18.42 12.11
C ARG A 172 10.98 -17.40 11.73
N ILE A 173 11.33 -16.39 10.92
CA ILE A 173 10.37 -15.40 10.45
C ILE A 173 9.31 -16.02 9.55
N GLU A 174 9.70 -16.92 8.63
CA GLU A 174 8.75 -17.65 7.77
C GLU A 174 7.81 -18.55 8.58
N GLN A 175 8.32 -19.20 9.64
CA GLN A 175 7.50 -19.99 10.57
C GLN A 175 6.46 -19.11 11.29
N TRP A 176 6.86 -17.94 11.81
CA TRP A 176 5.95 -17.00 12.45
C TRP A 176 4.93 -16.42 11.47
N VAL A 177 5.34 -16.05 10.26
CA VAL A 177 4.41 -15.55 9.24
C VAL A 177 3.42 -16.63 8.85
N TYR A 178 3.86 -17.88 8.69
CA TYR A 178 2.94 -18.99 8.45
C TYR A 178 1.93 -19.13 9.59
N PHE A 179 2.41 -19.14 10.84
CA PHE A 179 1.54 -19.21 12.02
C PHE A 179 0.50 -18.08 12.02
N LEU A 180 0.93 -16.84 11.79
CA LEU A 180 0.02 -15.68 11.74
C LEU A 180 -1.04 -15.81 10.64
N LEU A 181 -0.67 -16.33 9.46
CA LEU A 181 -1.54 -16.45 8.29
C LEU A 181 -2.46 -17.67 8.30
N LYS A 182 -2.10 -18.73 9.04
CA LYS A 182 -2.70 -20.07 8.87
C LYS A 182 -3.11 -20.77 10.17
N ALA A 183 -2.79 -20.24 11.35
CA ALA A 183 -3.10 -20.94 12.60
C ALA A 183 -4.60 -21.24 12.79
N ASP A 184 -5.47 -20.37 12.26
CA ASP A 184 -6.93 -20.53 12.28
C ASP A 184 -7.43 -21.77 11.53
N GLN A 185 -6.65 -22.24 10.54
CA GLN A 185 -6.99 -23.36 9.66
C GLN A 185 -6.54 -24.72 10.21
N HIS A 186 -5.83 -24.73 11.34
CA HIS A 186 -5.24 -25.93 11.93
C HIS A 186 -5.83 -26.28 13.30
N GLU A 187 -5.72 -27.55 13.66
CA GLU A 187 -6.02 -28.01 15.01
C GLU A 187 -4.83 -27.73 15.95
N THR A 188 -5.10 -27.58 17.24
CA THR A 188 -4.06 -27.34 18.28
C THR A 188 -2.95 -28.40 18.22
N ALA A 189 -3.32 -29.68 18.08
CA ALA A 189 -2.35 -30.78 18.02
C ALA A 189 -1.43 -30.69 16.79
N GLU A 190 -1.98 -30.31 15.63
CA GLU A 190 -1.21 -30.13 14.39
C GLU A 190 -0.23 -28.97 14.53
N LEU A 191 -0.69 -27.82 15.05
CA LEU A 191 0.18 -26.67 15.30
C LEU A 191 1.33 -27.03 16.23
N ARG A 192 1.06 -27.78 17.31
CA ARG A 192 2.11 -28.18 18.25
C ARG A 192 3.14 -29.11 17.61
N GLN A 193 2.72 -29.97 16.68
CA GLN A 193 3.64 -30.83 15.93
C GLN A 193 4.48 -30.04 14.93
N MET A 194 3.86 -29.08 14.21
CA MET A 194 4.56 -28.24 13.23
C MET A 194 5.55 -27.26 13.88
N PHE A 195 5.22 -26.76 15.07
CA PHE A 195 5.99 -25.73 15.78
C PHE A 195 6.38 -26.17 17.20
N PRO A 196 7.32 -27.11 17.37
CA PRO A 196 7.66 -27.67 18.68
C PRO A 196 8.41 -26.70 19.61
N ALA A 197 8.90 -25.57 19.09
CA ALA A 197 9.67 -24.62 19.88
C ALA A 197 8.78 -23.88 20.89
N LEU A 198 9.33 -23.61 22.09
CA LEU A 198 8.57 -23.16 23.27
C LEU A 198 7.86 -21.81 23.06
N GLU A 199 8.43 -20.94 22.23
CA GLU A 199 7.84 -19.66 21.84
C GLU A 199 6.53 -19.83 21.06
N PHE A 200 6.46 -20.84 20.19
CA PHE A 200 5.22 -21.15 19.47
C PHE A 200 4.22 -21.87 20.36
N GLN A 201 4.67 -22.77 21.25
CA GLN A 201 3.77 -23.43 22.20
C GLN A 201 3.02 -22.40 23.07
N ALA A 202 3.73 -21.37 23.53
CA ALA A 202 3.14 -20.26 24.28
C ALA A 202 2.07 -19.51 23.45
N ALA A 203 2.35 -19.24 22.17
CA ALA A 203 1.36 -18.64 21.26
C ALA A 203 0.15 -19.55 20.98
N ILE A 204 0.38 -20.84 20.77
CA ILE A 204 -0.67 -21.84 20.53
C ILE A 204 -1.59 -21.93 21.76
N ASP A 205 -1.03 -21.97 22.96
CA ASP A 205 -1.82 -22.01 24.20
C ASP A 205 -2.71 -20.78 24.36
N ALA A 206 -2.23 -19.59 23.96
CA ALA A 206 -3.05 -18.38 23.96
C ALA A 206 -4.22 -18.49 22.97
N ILE A 207 -4.00 -18.98 21.75
CA ILE A 207 -5.05 -19.18 20.75
C ILE A 207 -6.07 -20.22 21.23
N ASP A 208 -5.62 -21.33 21.81
CA ASP A 208 -6.47 -22.40 22.31
C ASP A 208 -7.41 -21.89 23.43
N ARG A 209 -6.92 -20.99 24.30
CA ARG A 209 -7.74 -20.31 25.31
C ARG A 209 -8.79 -19.39 24.70
N ILE A 210 -8.44 -18.62 23.66
CA ILE A 210 -9.38 -17.75 22.95
C ILE A 210 -10.44 -18.59 22.24
N ALA A 211 -10.05 -19.74 21.66
CA ALA A 211 -10.96 -20.62 20.93
C ALA A 211 -11.96 -21.33 21.86
N ALA A 212 -11.58 -21.61 23.10
CA ALA A 212 -12.52 -22.07 24.13
C ALA A 212 -13.63 -21.02 24.31
N LYS A 213 -14.90 -21.44 24.43
CA LYS A 213 -16.09 -20.56 24.58
C LYS A 213 -16.03 -19.71 25.86
N THR A 214 -15.22 -18.66 25.80
CA THR A 214 -14.84 -17.76 26.88
C THR A 214 -15.24 -16.33 26.50
N GLU A 215 -15.09 -15.38 27.43
CA GLU A 215 -15.19 -13.96 27.13
C GLU A 215 -14.20 -13.53 26.02
N ASP A 216 -13.02 -14.16 25.96
CA ASP A 216 -12.05 -13.95 24.88
C ASP A 216 -12.62 -14.32 23.51
N ARG A 217 -13.41 -15.40 23.42
CA ARG A 217 -14.06 -15.79 22.15
C ARG A 217 -15.07 -14.75 21.69
N VAL A 218 -15.88 -14.24 22.62
CA VAL A 218 -16.90 -13.21 22.32
C VAL A 218 -16.23 -11.94 21.81
N MET A 219 -15.22 -11.46 22.52
CA MET A 219 -14.45 -10.27 22.11
C MET A 219 -13.76 -10.48 20.75
N TYR A 220 -13.18 -11.66 20.52
CA TYR A 220 -12.60 -12.01 19.22
C TYR A 220 -13.65 -11.94 18.10
N ASP A 221 -14.81 -12.57 18.28
CA ASP A 221 -15.86 -12.63 17.26
C ASP A 221 -16.41 -11.23 16.92
N GLU A 222 -16.53 -10.34 17.91
CA GLU A 222 -16.92 -8.94 17.71
C GLU A 222 -15.88 -8.16 16.90
N ARG A 223 -14.58 -8.33 17.20
CA ARG A 223 -13.50 -7.67 16.47
C ARG A 223 -13.35 -8.17 15.05
N GLU A 224 -13.45 -9.48 14.84
CA GLU A 224 -13.42 -10.09 13.52
C GLU A 224 -14.59 -9.58 12.66
N LYS A 225 -15.79 -9.47 13.24
CA LYS A 225 -16.94 -8.86 12.57
C LYS A 225 -16.68 -7.39 12.21
N ALA A 226 -16.15 -6.59 13.13
CA ALA A 226 -15.84 -5.18 12.86
C ALA A 226 -14.83 -5.00 11.72
N ILE A 227 -13.80 -5.85 11.64
CA ILE A 227 -12.83 -5.84 10.54
C ILE A 227 -13.53 -6.15 9.21
N ARG A 228 -14.41 -7.17 9.17
CA ARG A 228 -15.18 -7.52 7.98
C ARG A 228 -16.11 -6.39 7.53
N ASP A 229 -16.81 -5.76 8.47
CA ASP A 229 -17.70 -4.63 8.19
C ASP A 229 -16.91 -3.43 7.63
N GLN A 230 -15.72 -3.14 8.20
CA GLN A 230 -14.83 -2.10 7.70
C GLN A 230 -14.31 -2.42 6.29
N GLN A 231 -13.91 -3.65 6.02
CA GLN A 231 -13.47 -4.08 4.68
C GLN A 231 -14.59 -3.97 3.65
N TRP A 232 -15.81 -4.38 4.01
CA TRP A 232 -16.98 -4.26 3.15
C TRP A 232 -17.27 -2.79 2.80
N LEU A 233 -17.23 -1.91 3.80
CA LEU A 233 -17.40 -0.47 3.60
C LEU A 233 -16.31 0.10 2.69
N MET A 234 -15.04 -0.23 2.93
CA MET A 234 -13.91 0.24 2.14
C MET A 234 -14.00 -0.21 0.67
N GLU A 235 -14.42 -1.46 0.42
CA GLU A 235 -14.60 -1.96 -0.94
C GLU A 235 -15.75 -1.24 -1.64
N GLY A 236 -16.86 -0.99 -0.94
CA GLY A 236 -17.97 -0.18 -1.44
C GLY A 236 -17.52 1.23 -1.86
N THR A 237 -16.84 1.95 -0.96
CA THR A 237 -16.29 3.28 -1.26
C THR A 237 -15.29 3.25 -2.41
N ARG A 238 -14.47 2.21 -2.52
CA ARG A 238 -13.50 2.06 -3.61
C ARG A 238 -14.17 1.83 -4.95
N MET A 239 -15.26 1.04 -4.99
CA MET A 239 -16.04 0.83 -6.20
C MET A 239 -16.70 2.13 -6.67
N GLU A 240 -17.33 2.88 -5.76
CA GLU A 240 -17.94 4.19 -6.05
C GLU A 240 -16.90 5.18 -6.59
N ALA A 241 -15.76 5.34 -5.89
CA ALA A 241 -14.69 6.23 -6.33
C ALA A 241 -14.12 5.84 -7.71
N ARG A 242 -14.05 4.54 -8.02
CA ARG A 242 -13.63 4.05 -9.34
C ARG A 242 -14.67 4.38 -10.41
N GLN A 243 -15.95 4.24 -10.10
CA GLN A 243 -17.04 4.57 -11.03
C GLN A 243 -17.08 6.07 -11.32
N GLU A 244 -16.97 6.92 -10.29
CA GLU A 244 -16.89 8.37 -10.43
C GLU A 244 -15.65 8.78 -11.25
N GLY A 245 -14.48 8.21 -10.96
CA GLY A 245 -13.26 8.47 -11.71
C GLY A 245 -13.36 8.08 -13.19
N LEU A 246 -14.02 6.96 -13.49
CA LEU A 246 -14.30 6.56 -14.88
C LEU A 246 -15.27 7.51 -15.58
N GLN A 247 -16.34 7.94 -14.90
CA GLN A 247 -17.29 8.90 -15.46
C GLN A 247 -16.66 10.26 -15.73
N GLN A 248 -15.87 10.77 -14.79
CA GLN A 248 -15.13 12.02 -14.95
C GLN A 248 -14.11 11.91 -16.10
N GLY A 249 -13.36 10.80 -16.16
CA GLY A 249 -12.42 10.55 -17.25
C GLY A 249 -13.09 10.46 -18.62
N MET A 250 -14.26 9.83 -18.72
CA MET A 250 -15.05 9.81 -19.96
C MET A 250 -15.56 11.20 -20.35
N GLN A 251 -16.07 11.99 -19.41
CA GLN A 251 -16.53 13.35 -19.69
C GLN A 251 -15.39 14.25 -20.16
N GLN A 252 -14.26 14.22 -19.46
CA GLN A 252 -13.06 14.97 -19.84
C GLN A 252 -12.57 14.55 -21.23
N GLY A 253 -12.45 13.25 -21.49
CA GLY A 253 -12.03 12.73 -22.79
C GLY A 253 -12.98 13.11 -23.93
N LEU A 254 -14.31 13.11 -23.68
CA LEU A 254 -15.30 13.55 -24.66
C LEU A 254 -15.18 15.05 -24.94
N GLN A 255 -15.01 15.86 -23.91
CA GLN A 255 -14.88 17.31 -24.03
C GLN A 255 -13.59 17.70 -24.77
N GLU A 256 -12.46 17.10 -24.41
CA GLU A 256 -11.18 17.29 -25.08
C GLU A 256 -11.26 16.84 -26.55
N GLY A 257 -11.83 15.66 -26.81
CA GLY A 257 -12.01 15.14 -28.17
C GLY A 257 -12.91 16.02 -29.03
N MET A 258 -14.00 16.55 -28.47
CA MET A 258 -14.90 17.47 -29.17
C MET A 258 -14.21 18.81 -29.46
N GLN A 259 -13.43 19.34 -28.52
CA GLN A 259 -12.68 20.58 -28.70
C GLN A 259 -11.58 20.45 -29.76
N GLN A 260 -10.83 19.34 -29.73
CA GLN A 260 -9.83 19.03 -30.76
C GLN A 260 -10.48 18.85 -32.14
N GLY A 261 -11.56 18.06 -32.21
CA GLY A 261 -12.30 17.85 -33.46
C GLY A 261 -12.86 19.15 -34.05
N LEU A 262 -13.38 20.05 -33.19
CA LEU A 262 -13.87 21.36 -33.62
C LEU A 262 -12.73 22.25 -34.13
N GLN A 263 -11.59 22.30 -33.43
CA GLN A 263 -10.42 23.05 -33.87
C GLN A 263 -9.89 22.54 -35.21
N GLU A 264 -9.72 21.23 -35.37
CA GLU A 264 -9.29 20.63 -36.63
C GLU A 264 -10.29 20.92 -37.76
N GLY A 265 -11.59 20.79 -37.48
CA GLY A 265 -12.65 21.09 -38.43
C GLY A 265 -12.63 22.55 -38.90
N LEU A 266 -12.50 23.50 -37.96
CA LEU A 266 -12.36 24.93 -38.27
C LEU A 266 -11.11 25.22 -39.09
N GLN A 267 -9.98 24.59 -38.76
CA GLN A 267 -8.73 24.79 -39.48
C GLN A 267 -8.81 24.26 -40.92
N LYS A 268 -9.34 23.04 -41.10
CA LYS A 268 -9.58 22.44 -42.42
C LYS A 268 -10.56 23.28 -43.24
N GLY A 269 -11.66 23.74 -42.63
CA GLY A 269 -12.64 24.62 -43.27
C GLY A 269 -12.04 25.96 -43.70
N ARG A 270 -11.23 26.59 -42.86
CA ARG A 270 -10.52 27.84 -43.19
C ARG A 270 -9.54 27.63 -44.35
N GLN A 271 -8.78 26.54 -44.35
CA GLN A 271 -7.86 26.22 -45.43
C GLN A 271 -8.58 25.97 -46.75
N ALA A 272 -9.67 25.20 -46.74
CA ALA A 272 -10.51 24.97 -47.91
C ALA A 272 -11.09 26.28 -48.46
N GLY A 273 -11.58 27.17 -47.60
CA GLY A 273 -12.09 28.49 -47.99
C GLY A 273 -11.04 29.39 -48.63
N VAL A 274 -9.82 29.41 -48.10
CA VAL A 274 -8.70 30.17 -48.70
C VAL A 274 -8.34 29.61 -50.07
N LEU A 275 -8.20 28.28 -50.21
CA LEU A 275 -7.88 27.64 -51.49
C LEU A 275 -8.97 27.87 -52.54
N ALA A 276 -10.24 27.71 -52.16
CA ALA A 276 -11.36 27.91 -53.07
C ALA A 276 -11.42 29.37 -53.59
N GLY A 277 -11.20 30.36 -52.71
CA GLY A 277 -11.09 31.76 -53.11
C GLY A 277 -9.90 32.05 -54.04
N GLN A 278 -8.75 31.44 -53.78
CA GLN A 278 -7.57 31.56 -54.65
C GLN A 278 -7.79 30.92 -56.03
N ILE A 279 -8.46 29.77 -56.09
CA ILE A 279 -8.84 29.09 -57.35
C ILE A 279 -9.72 30.00 -58.20
N GLN A 280 -10.80 30.57 -57.62
CA GLN A 280 -11.69 31.47 -58.35
C GLN A 280 -10.94 32.70 -58.89
N LEU A 281 -10.05 33.29 -58.09
CA LEU A 281 -9.22 34.41 -58.52
C LEU A 281 -8.32 34.05 -59.70
N LEU A 282 -7.65 32.88 -59.64
CA LEU A 282 -6.80 32.40 -60.72
C LEU A 282 -7.59 32.09 -61.99
N GLN A 283 -8.77 31.47 -61.87
CA GLN A 283 -9.69 31.22 -62.99
C GLN A 283 -10.07 32.54 -63.68
N ARG A 284 -10.42 33.58 -62.90
CA ARG A 284 -10.73 34.91 -63.42
C ARG A 284 -9.55 35.55 -64.16
N LEU A 285 -8.35 35.51 -63.57
CA LEU A 285 -7.13 36.05 -64.19
C LEU A 285 -6.74 35.28 -65.49
N LEU A 286 -7.02 33.98 -65.53
CA LEU A 286 -6.77 33.13 -66.69
C LEU A 286 -7.88 33.21 -67.75
N GLN A 287 -8.96 33.96 -67.51
CA GLN A 287 -10.17 34.00 -68.35
C GLN A 287 -10.83 32.62 -68.55
N GLN A 288 -10.74 31.76 -67.55
CA GLN A 288 -11.44 30.48 -67.50
C GLN A 288 -12.82 30.66 -66.82
N PRO A 289 -13.81 29.81 -67.11
CA PRO A 289 -15.09 29.85 -66.40
C PRO A 289 -14.88 29.62 -64.90
N GLU A 290 -15.38 30.54 -64.09
CA GLU A 290 -15.29 30.46 -62.63
C GLU A 290 -16.22 29.35 -62.11
N GLN A 291 -15.67 28.45 -61.30
CA GLN A 291 -16.48 27.45 -60.61
C GLN A 291 -17.21 28.10 -59.42
N PRO A 292 -18.47 27.71 -59.15
CA PRO A 292 -19.19 28.18 -57.97
C PRO A 292 -18.44 27.84 -56.68
N LEU A 293 -18.38 28.80 -55.74
CA LEU A 293 -17.66 28.64 -54.48
C LEU A 293 -18.21 27.46 -53.66
N GLU A 294 -19.53 27.25 -53.70
CA GLU A 294 -20.20 26.15 -53.02
C GLU A 294 -19.76 24.78 -53.55
N GLU A 295 -19.52 24.65 -54.86
CA GLU A 295 -19.02 23.40 -55.45
C GLU A 295 -17.56 23.14 -55.07
N LEU A 296 -16.73 24.19 -55.04
CA LEU A 296 -15.34 24.10 -54.59
C LEU A 296 -15.25 23.71 -53.12
N LEU A 297 -16.08 24.28 -52.24
CA LEU A 297 -16.07 23.99 -50.80
C LEU A 297 -16.54 22.55 -50.46
N GLN A 298 -17.21 21.86 -51.39
CA GLN A 298 -17.55 20.44 -51.25
C GLN A 298 -16.41 19.49 -51.64
N LEU A 299 -15.35 20.00 -52.28
CA LEU A 299 -14.19 19.19 -52.65
C LEU A 299 -13.26 18.92 -51.45
N PRO A 300 -12.67 17.73 -51.36
CA PRO A 300 -11.60 17.46 -50.39
C PRO A 300 -10.44 18.46 -50.54
N THR A 301 -9.83 18.86 -49.43
CA THR A 301 -8.73 19.84 -49.40
C THR A 301 -7.56 19.45 -50.31
N GLU A 302 -7.30 18.15 -50.47
CA GLU A 302 -6.28 17.61 -51.38
C GLU A 302 -6.58 17.95 -52.85
N LYS A 303 -7.84 17.83 -53.28
CA LYS A 303 -8.26 18.18 -54.64
C LYS A 303 -8.17 19.69 -54.88
N LEU A 304 -8.60 20.49 -53.90
CA LEU A 304 -8.46 21.95 -53.96
C LEU A 304 -6.98 22.36 -54.06
N THR A 305 -6.11 21.72 -53.28
CA THR A 305 -4.67 22.00 -53.30
C THR A 305 -4.07 21.66 -54.67
N ALA A 306 -4.43 20.52 -55.26
CA ALA A 306 -3.97 20.12 -56.58
C ALA A 306 -4.45 21.07 -57.69
N GLN A 307 -5.74 21.44 -57.68
CA GLN A 307 -6.31 22.38 -58.65
C GLN A 307 -5.68 23.77 -58.55
N HIS A 308 -5.48 24.28 -57.32
CA HIS A 308 -4.80 25.55 -57.09
C HIS A 308 -3.36 25.53 -57.65
N ALA A 309 -2.61 24.45 -57.43
CA ALA A 309 -1.23 24.31 -57.92
C ALA A 309 -1.15 24.27 -59.46
N ASP A 310 -2.10 23.60 -60.11
CA ASP A 310 -2.20 23.55 -61.57
C ASP A 310 -2.48 24.94 -62.16
N LEU A 311 -3.50 25.64 -61.65
CA LEU A 311 -3.84 27.00 -62.08
C LEU A 311 -2.70 28.00 -61.83
N GLN A 312 -1.99 27.89 -60.70
CA GLN A 312 -0.80 28.70 -60.45
C GLN A 312 0.31 28.47 -61.49
N SER A 313 0.51 27.21 -61.90
CA SER A 313 1.52 26.86 -62.91
C SER A 313 1.16 27.44 -64.28
N GLN A 314 -0.11 27.35 -64.67
CA GLN A 314 -0.63 27.96 -65.90
C GLN A 314 -0.47 29.50 -65.89
N ALA A 315 -0.79 30.16 -64.78
CA ALA A 315 -0.65 31.61 -64.63
C ALA A 315 0.81 32.08 -64.74
N ARG A 316 1.77 31.29 -64.24
CA ARG A 316 3.21 31.58 -64.39
C ARG A 316 3.67 31.49 -65.84
N LEU A 317 3.25 30.45 -66.55
CA LEU A 317 3.60 30.23 -67.97
C LEU A 317 3.03 31.31 -68.91
N ARG A 318 1.93 31.96 -68.51
CA ARG A 318 1.30 33.03 -69.29
C ARG A 318 2.01 34.39 -69.15
N ASN A 319 2.83 34.56 -68.10
CA ASN A 319 3.56 35.79 -67.78
C ASN A 319 5.07 35.72 -68.12
N THR A 320 5.51 34.64 -68.75
CA THR A 320 6.85 34.46 -69.35
C THR A 320 6.76 34.52 -70.86
#